data_AF-A0A922SAC8-F1
#
_entry.id   AF-A0A922SAC8-F1
#
_cell.length_a   1.000
_cell.length_b   1.000
_cell.length_c   1.000
_cell.angle_alpha   90.00
_cell.angle_beta   90.00
_cell.angle_gamma   90.00
#
_symmetry.space_group_name_H-M   'P 1'
#
loop_
_entity.id
_entity.type
_entity.pdbx_description
1 polymer ?
#
loop_
_entity_poly.entity_id
_entity_poly.type
_entity_poly.pdbx_seq_one_letter_code
_entity_poly.pdbx_strand_id
1 'polypeptide(L)'
;MVDSVHSRYPNKMVLKTFILVTLFASYVASDSCVTYDFEEGFNNLFGHYRVCNSMPLWHEGTYNSLNLTSPNVRSTKFISPQPNQISCVSSFNFTMNLGGTIEFNVYLEQKDNLDQFYLIAYHIGPDGIHFIVGMEAVRNQTGWHTVKVPLGGSRSFNGYFSLYGSSFQDSKILVDSFRYIPPGVDESSCQIYG
;
A
#
# COMPACT_ATOMS: atom_id res chain seq x y z
N MET A 1 -38.34 -12.45 -81.52
CA MET A 1 -38.69 -13.89 -81.60
C MET A 1 -37.45 -14.66 -81.17
N VAL A 2 -37.42 -15.48 -80.13
CA VAL A 2 -38.38 -15.92 -79.11
C VAL A 2 -37.54 -16.30 -77.88
N ASP A 3 -38.22 -16.24 -76.74
CA ASP A 3 -37.81 -16.40 -75.36
C ASP A 3 -37.03 -17.66 -74.94
N SER A 4 -36.23 -17.44 -73.88
CA SER A 4 -36.10 -18.21 -72.62
C SER A 4 -36.06 -19.75 -72.60
N VAL A 5 -35.05 -20.31 -71.90
CA VAL A 5 -35.24 -21.43 -70.97
C VAL A 5 -34.33 -21.29 -69.73
N HIS A 6 -34.97 -21.47 -68.57
CA HIS A 6 -34.45 -21.58 -67.20
C HIS A 6 -33.37 -22.65 -66.95
N SER A 7 -32.47 -22.40 -66.00
CA SER A 7 -31.90 -23.45 -65.14
C SER A 7 -31.54 -22.91 -63.74
N ARG A 8 -31.80 -23.75 -62.73
CA ARG A 8 -31.83 -23.45 -61.28
C ARG A 8 -30.44 -23.56 -60.62
N TYR A 9 -30.21 -22.69 -59.63
CA TYR A 9 -29.49 -22.81 -58.34
C TYR A 9 -28.42 -23.91 -58.12
N PRO A 10 -27.30 -23.60 -57.41
CA PRO A 10 -27.38 -23.64 -55.95
C PRO A 10 -26.68 -22.50 -55.19
N ASN A 11 -27.23 -22.28 -53.99
CA ASN A 11 -26.78 -21.42 -52.91
C ASN A 11 -25.26 -21.41 -52.71
N LYS A 12 -24.66 -20.22 -52.63
CA LYS A 12 -23.39 -20.04 -51.93
C LYS A 12 -23.55 -19.03 -50.79
N MET A 13 -23.51 -19.63 -49.61
CA MET A 13 -23.34 -19.13 -48.26
C MET A 13 -23.02 -17.64 -48.11
N VAL A 14 -23.94 -16.99 -47.42
CA VAL A 14 -23.77 -15.71 -46.73
C VAL A 14 -22.64 -15.83 -45.71
N LEU A 15 -21.53 -15.13 -45.92
CA LEU A 15 -20.55 -14.86 -44.87
C LEU A 15 -20.71 -13.39 -44.45
N LYS A 16 -21.56 -13.17 -43.43
CA LYS A 16 -21.69 -11.86 -42.77
C LYS A 16 -20.45 -11.66 -41.89
N THR A 17 -19.48 -10.88 -42.38
CA THR A 17 -18.34 -10.45 -41.58
C THR A 17 -18.83 -9.42 -40.55
N PHE A 18 -19.11 -9.88 -39.33
CA PHE A 18 -19.26 -8.99 -38.17
C PHE A 18 -17.85 -8.61 -37.71
N ILE A 19 -17.41 -7.38 -38.02
CA ILE A 19 -16.20 -6.80 -37.42
C ILE A 19 -16.61 -6.25 -36.06
N LEU A 20 -16.43 -7.05 -35.01
CA LEU A 20 -16.50 -6.60 -33.63
C LEU A 20 -15.16 -5.92 -33.30
N VAL A 21 -15.10 -4.59 -33.45
CA VAL A 21 -13.98 -3.81 -32.91
C VAL A 21 -14.18 -3.71 -31.40
N THR A 22 -13.78 -4.73 -30.66
CA THR A 22 -13.52 -4.60 -29.23
C THR A 22 -12.30 -3.72 -29.07
N LEU A 23 -12.54 -2.43 -28.82
CA LEU A 23 -11.61 -1.54 -28.15
C LEU A 23 -11.36 -2.13 -26.76
N PHE A 24 -10.43 -3.08 -26.68
CA PHE A 24 -9.68 -3.30 -25.44
C PHE A 24 -8.87 -2.03 -25.23
N ALA A 25 -9.47 -1.06 -24.53
CA ALA A 25 -8.69 -0.08 -23.81
C ALA A 25 -8.02 -0.82 -22.64
N SER A 26 -7.05 -1.68 -22.94
CA SER A 26 -6.06 -2.11 -21.97
C SER A 26 -5.09 -0.94 -21.79
N TYR A 27 -5.57 0.14 -21.17
CA TYR A 27 -4.69 1.09 -20.54
C TYR A 27 -4.23 0.46 -19.23
N VAL A 28 -3.31 -0.50 -19.34
CA VAL A 28 -2.51 -0.92 -18.19
C VAL A 28 -1.52 0.20 -17.94
N ALA A 29 -1.92 1.19 -17.14
CA ALA A 29 -0.96 1.99 -16.40
C ALA A 29 -0.36 1.06 -15.34
N SER A 30 0.69 0.33 -15.72
CA SER A 30 1.48 -0.46 -14.79
C SER A 30 2.18 0.50 -13.83
N ASP A 31 1.65 0.58 -12.60
CA ASP A 31 2.39 0.40 -11.35
C ASP A 31 1.32 -0.03 -10.32
N SER A 32 1.34 -1.31 -9.89
CA SER A 32 0.28 -1.92 -9.09
C SER A 32 0.24 -1.39 -7.65
N CYS A 33 -0.94 -1.41 -7.02
CA CYS A 33 -1.06 -1.21 -5.57
C CYS A 33 -0.07 -2.14 -4.83
N VAL A 34 0.47 -1.67 -3.71
CA VAL A 34 1.20 -2.53 -2.76
C VAL A 34 0.39 -2.56 -1.48
N THR A 35 0.08 -3.74 -0.96
CA THR A 35 -0.72 -3.89 0.26
C THR A 35 -0.03 -4.86 1.20
N TYR A 36 -0.18 -4.63 2.51
CA TYR A 36 0.36 -5.53 3.52
C TYR A 36 -0.43 -5.41 4.82
N ASP A 37 -0.77 -6.54 5.41
CA ASP A 37 -1.62 -6.68 6.60
C ASP A 37 -0.90 -7.22 7.83
N PHE A 38 0.43 -7.45 7.74
CA PHE A 38 1.26 -7.98 8.80
C PHE A 38 0.86 -9.38 9.33
N GLU A 39 0.01 -10.13 8.62
CA GLU A 39 -0.37 -11.48 9.06
C GLU A 39 0.80 -12.47 8.93
N GLU A 40 1.63 -12.32 7.89
CA GLU A 40 2.78 -13.20 7.62
C GLU A 40 4.00 -12.47 7.08
N GLY A 41 5.20 -12.95 7.46
CA GLY A 41 6.45 -12.55 6.83
C GLY A 41 7.09 -11.25 7.34
N PHE A 42 6.60 -10.68 8.45
CA PHE A 42 7.12 -9.41 9.00
C PHE A 42 8.65 -9.43 9.16
N ASN A 43 9.19 -10.41 9.88
CA ASN A 43 10.64 -10.53 10.14
C ASN A 43 11.49 -10.81 8.88
N ASN A 44 10.86 -11.18 7.76
CA ASN A 44 11.57 -11.44 6.50
C ASN A 44 11.57 -10.23 5.56
N LEU A 45 10.48 -9.45 5.58
CA LEU A 45 10.26 -8.33 4.66
C LEU A 45 10.62 -6.98 5.27
N PHE A 46 10.58 -6.87 6.59
CA PHE A 46 10.83 -5.64 7.34
C PHE A 46 12.07 -5.80 8.21
N GLY A 47 12.76 -4.69 8.47
CA GLY A 47 13.97 -4.73 9.28
C GLY A 47 14.49 -3.36 9.71
N HIS A 48 15.57 -3.38 10.48
CA HIS A 48 16.24 -2.19 11.02
C HIS A 48 17.45 -1.77 10.17
N TYR A 49 17.32 -1.82 8.85
CA TYR A 49 18.39 -1.41 7.92
C TYR A 49 18.26 0.07 7.51
N ARG A 50 19.30 0.60 6.86
CA ARG A 50 19.34 1.99 6.33
C ARG A 50 19.15 3.03 7.44
N VAL A 51 18.10 3.84 7.34
CA VAL A 51 17.78 4.92 8.29
C VAL A 51 17.30 4.40 9.65
N CYS A 52 16.93 3.11 9.74
CA CYS A 52 16.63 2.44 11.00
C CYS A 52 17.83 1.73 11.64
N ASN A 53 19.02 1.84 11.04
CA ASN A 53 20.21 1.16 11.57
C ASN A 53 20.47 1.59 13.02
N SER A 54 20.82 0.62 13.87
CA SER A 54 21.08 0.82 15.30
C SER A 54 19.86 1.19 16.17
N MET A 55 18.64 1.13 15.63
CA MET A 55 17.41 1.25 16.41
C MET A 55 16.76 -0.12 16.65
N PRO A 56 16.16 -0.36 17.83
CA PRO A 56 15.34 -1.53 18.08
C PRO A 56 14.26 -1.71 17.01
N LEU A 57 14.11 -2.94 16.52
CA LEU A 57 13.03 -3.27 15.59
C LEU A 57 11.68 -3.19 16.31
N TRP A 58 10.67 -2.71 15.61
CA TRP A 58 9.28 -2.89 16.01
C TRP A 58 8.97 -4.38 16.19
N HIS A 59 8.00 -4.71 17.04
CA HIS A 59 7.62 -6.09 17.26
C HIS A 59 6.24 -6.38 16.69
N GLU A 60 6.05 -7.62 16.26
CA GLU A 60 4.76 -8.18 15.87
C GLU A 60 4.00 -8.59 17.15
N GLY A 61 2.73 -8.23 17.23
CA GLY A 61 1.80 -8.62 18.29
C GLY A 61 0.50 -9.19 17.71
N THR A 62 -0.38 -9.67 18.59
CA THR A 62 -1.69 -10.22 18.20
C THR A 62 -2.81 -9.49 18.94
N TYR A 63 -3.95 -9.24 18.27
CA TYR A 63 -5.06 -8.54 18.91
C TYR A 63 -5.63 -9.32 20.10
N ASN A 64 -5.53 -10.66 20.12
CA ASN A 64 -5.94 -11.48 21.26
C ASN A 64 -5.16 -11.17 22.55
N SER A 65 -3.97 -10.58 22.44
CA SER A 65 -3.16 -10.13 23.59
C SER A 65 -3.60 -8.75 24.12
N LEU A 66 -4.50 -8.06 23.40
CA LEU A 66 -5.00 -6.74 23.73
C LEU A 66 -6.51 -6.80 24.01
N ASN A 67 -6.97 -5.95 24.92
CA ASN A 67 -8.40 -5.66 25.04
C ASN A 67 -8.82 -4.61 24.00
N LEU A 68 -8.59 -4.91 22.71
CA LEU A 68 -8.86 -4.01 21.59
C LEU A 68 -9.39 -4.80 20.39
N THR A 69 -10.48 -4.33 19.80
CA THR A 69 -11.02 -4.90 18.56
C THR A 69 -10.14 -4.52 17.38
N SER A 70 -9.81 -5.50 16.54
CA SER A 70 -9.09 -5.28 15.29
C SER A 70 -9.93 -4.43 14.32
N PRO A 71 -9.30 -3.67 13.41
CA PRO A 71 -10.03 -2.82 12.47
C PRO A 71 -10.68 -3.64 11.35
N ASN A 72 -10.30 -4.91 11.18
CA ASN A 72 -10.90 -5.85 10.25
C ASN A 72 -11.00 -7.25 10.87
N VAL A 73 -12.10 -7.96 10.61
CA VAL A 73 -12.36 -9.32 11.14
C VAL A 73 -11.31 -10.36 10.72
N ARG A 74 -10.56 -10.09 9.65
CA ARG A 74 -9.47 -10.96 9.16
C ARG A 74 -8.10 -10.57 9.70
N SER A 75 -7.98 -9.39 10.31
CA SER A 75 -6.74 -8.91 10.91
C SER A 75 -6.60 -9.48 12.32
N THR A 76 -5.58 -10.31 12.51
CA THR A 76 -5.26 -10.95 13.79
C THR A 76 -3.98 -10.39 14.41
N LYS A 77 -3.15 -9.71 13.60
CA LYS A 77 -1.85 -9.18 14.00
C LYS A 77 -1.72 -7.68 13.82
N PHE A 78 -0.71 -7.11 14.47
CA PHE A 78 -0.29 -5.73 14.31
C PHE A 78 1.21 -5.63 14.56
N ILE A 79 1.80 -4.49 14.24
CA ILE A 79 3.14 -4.12 14.71
C ILE A 79 3.08 -2.91 15.64
N SER A 80 4.00 -2.86 16.61
CA SER A 80 4.10 -1.75 17.57
C SER A 80 5.56 -1.47 17.95
N PRO A 81 5.88 -0.23 18.37
CA PRO A 81 7.22 0.07 18.85
C PRO A 81 7.49 -0.65 20.17
N GLN A 82 8.77 -0.85 20.48
CA GLN A 82 9.17 -1.35 21.79
C GLN A 82 8.80 -0.33 22.89
N PRO A 83 8.38 -0.78 24.08
CA PRO A 83 8.05 0.12 25.18
C PRO A 83 9.25 0.96 25.65
N ASN A 84 9.01 2.23 25.98
CA ASN A 84 9.97 3.14 26.63
C ASN A 84 11.29 3.40 25.85
N GLN A 85 11.31 3.16 24.54
CA GLN A 85 12.45 3.47 23.68
C GLN A 85 12.00 3.74 22.24
N ILE A 86 12.77 4.55 21.52
CA ILE A 86 12.55 4.77 20.08
C ILE A 86 12.85 3.49 19.32
N SER A 87 11.87 3.01 18.58
CA SER A 87 11.97 1.85 17.69
C SER A 87 11.81 2.29 16.25
N CYS A 88 12.45 1.56 15.34
CA CYS A 88 12.36 1.82 13.91
C CYS A 88 12.16 0.55 13.10
N VAL A 89 11.37 0.63 12.04
CA VAL A 89 11.24 -0.44 11.06
C VAL A 89 11.15 0.15 9.66
N SER A 90 11.90 -0.43 8.72
CA SER A 90 11.85 -0.08 7.29
C SER A 90 11.17 -1.18 6.49
N SER A 91 10.39 -0.78 5.49
CA SER A 91 9.80 -1.70 4.50
C SER A 91 10.83 -2.21 3.50
N PHE A 92 10.46 -3.27 2.79
CA PHE A 92 11.08 -3.64 1.53
C PHE A 92 10.98 -2.50 0.51
N ASN A 93 11.76 -2.58 -0.57
CA ASN A 93 11.73 -1.60 -1.64
C ASN A 93 10.59 -1.90 -2.62
N PHE A 94 9.91 -0.86 -3.09
CA PHE A 94 8.92 -0.97 -4.16
C PHE A 94 8.87 0.30 -5.00
N THR A 95 8.33 0.18 -6.21
CA THR A 95 8.14 1.31 -7.12
C THR A 95 7.05 2.23 -6.59
N MET A 96 7.38 3.51 -6.47
CA MET A 96 6.49 4.60 -6.11
C MET A 96 6.46 5.64 -7.23
N ASN A 97 5.40 6.43 -7.27
CA ASN A 97 5.19 7.46 -8.29
C ASN A 97 4.89 8.79 -7.62
N LEU A 98 5.32 9.87 -8.28
CA LEU A 98 4.92 11.22 -7.91
C LEU A 98 3.39 11.33 -7.84
N GLY A 99 2.87 11.84 -6.73
CA GLY A 99 1.43 11.99 -6.50
C GLY A 99 0.73 10.72 -6.01
N GLY A 100 1.46 9.61 -5.83
CA GLY A 100 0.97 8.45 -5.11
C GLY A 100 0.83 8.74 -3.61
N THR A 101 0.16 7.85 -2.89
CA THR A 101 -0.07 7.97 -1.44
C THR A 101 0.21 6.64 -0.75
N ILE A 102 0.91 6.67 0.38
CA ILE A 102 0.99 5.54 1.29
C ILE A 102 -0.01 5.77 2.42
N GLU A 103 -0.91 4.83 2.64
CA GLU A 103 -1.88 4.87 3.71
C GLU A 103 -1.59 3.81 4.74
N PHE A 104 -1.67 4.18 6.01
CA PHE A 104 -1.47 3.29 7.15
C PHE A 104 -2.74 3.25 7.98
N ASN A 105 -3.19 2.06 8.35
CA ASN A 105 -4.26 1.91 9.33
C ASN A 105 -3.64 1.79 10.71
N VAL A 106 -3.87 2.78 11.56
CA VAL A 106 -3.14 2.93 12.83
C VAL A 106 -4.10 3.15 13.99
N TYR A 107 -3.75 2.58 15.14
CA TYR A 107 -4.42 2.85 16.40
C TYR A 107 -3.48 3.65 17.29
N LEU A 108 -3.98 4.77 17.82
CA LEU A 108 -3.27 5.58 18.78
C LEU A 108 -4.05 5.69 20.09
N GLU A 109 -3.35 5.56 21.20
CA GLU A 109 -3.82 5.92 22.54
C GLU A 109 -2.63 6.55 23.24
N GLN A 110 -2.39 7.84 23.00
CA GLN A 110 -1.23 8.56 23.55
C GLN A 110 -1.60 9.13 24.92
N LYS A 111 -0.83 8.78 25.94
CA LYS A 111 -1.00 9.26 27.32
C LYS A 111 0.17 10.11 27.80
N ASP A 112 1.29 10.10 27.06
CA ASP A 112 2.49 10.85 27.39
C ASP A 112 2.87 11.80 26.24
N ASN A 113 3.36 12.98 26.59
CA ASN A 113 3.81 13.99 25.63
C ASN A 113 5.11 13.58 24.92
N LEU A 114 5.82 12.59 25.46
CA LEU A 114 7.02 11.97 24.88
C LEU A 114 6.68 10.88 23.86
N ASP A 115 5.41 10.51 23.70
CA ASP A 115 4.99 9.62 22.63
C ASP A 115 5.30 10.23 21.27
N GLN A 116 5.98 9.46 20.43
CA GLN A 116 6.39 9.90 19.11
C GLN A 116 5.99 8.85 18.09
N PHE A 117 5.38 9.28 16.99
CA PHE A 117 5.13 8.44 15.84
C PHE A 117 5.32 9.24 14.54
N TYR A 118 6.26 8.78 13.70
CA TYR A 118 6.53 9.36 12.40
C TYR A 118 6.52 8.27 11.33
N LEU A 119 5.93 8.62 10.18
CA LEU A 119 5.93 7.83 8.96
C LEU A 119 6.77 8.61 7.96
N ILE A 120 7.83 8.03 7.42
CA ILE A 120 8.72 8.72 6.48
C ILE A 120 8.93 7.85 5.23
N ALA A 121 8.63 8.40 4.06
CA ALA A 121 8.85 7.76 2.78
C ALA A 121 10.12 8.30 2.11
N TYR A 122 10.90 7.40 1.51
CA TYR A 122 12.20 7.70 0.92
C TYR A 122 12.29 7.26 -0.53
N HIS A 123 12.89 8.10 -1.37
CA HIS A 123 13.39 7.76 -2.70
C HIS A 123 14.87 7.37 -2.59
N ILE A 124 15.25 6.25 -3.22
CA ILE A 124 16.64 5.83 -3.37
C ILE A 124 17.19 6.42 -4.67
N GLY A 125 18.04 7.43 -4.57
CA GLY A 125 18.67 8.10 -5.71
C GLY A 125 19.68 7.21 -6.45
N PRO A 126 20.12 7.62 -7.66
CA PRO A 126 21.06 6.85 -8.49
C PRO A 126 22.42 6.59 -7.83
N ASP A 127 22.83 7.46 -6.91
CA ASP A 127 24.05 7.38 -6.11
C ASP A 127 23.87 6.61 -4.79
N GLY A 128 22.67 6.06 -4.55
CA GLY A 128 22.30 5.40 -3.30
C GLY A 128 21.92 6.37 -2.18
N ILE A 129 21.88 7.68 -2.42
CA ILE A 129 21.42 8.65 -1.43
C ILE A 129 19.91 8.53 -1.24
N HIS A 130 19.46 8.57 0.02
CA HIS A 130 18.05 8.47 0.38
C HIS A 130 17.44 9.86 0.58
N PHE A 131 16.46 10.22 -0.26
CA PHE A 131 15.76 11.51 -0.18
C PHE A 131 14.38 11.34 0.44
N ILE A 132 14.02 12.18 1.41
CA ILE A 132 12.66 12.20 1.96
C ILE A 132 11.71 12.73 0.88
N VAL A 133 10.69 11.94 0.55
CA VAL A 133 9.65 12.28 -0.44
C VAL A 133 8.25 12.39 0.16
N GLY A 134 8.08 11.97 1.42
CA GLY A 134 6.85 12.14 2.18
C GLY A 134 7.15 11.95 3.66
N MET A 135 6.47 12.70 4.52
CA MET A 135 6.62 12.59 5.97
C MET A 135 5.32 13.00 6.66
N GLU A 136 4.90 12.21 7.63
CA GLU A 136 3.79 12.55 8.52
C GLU A 136 4.19 12.34 9.99
N ALA A 137 3.83 13.29 10.83
CA ALA A 137 3.95 13.19 12.28
C ALA A 137 2.57 12.91 12.88
N VAL A 138 2.35 11.70 13.38
CA VAL A 138 1.04 11.26 13.84
C VAL A 138 0.88 11.58 15.31
N ARG A 139 -0.02 12.53 15.62
CA ARG A 139 -0.26 13.04 16.98
C ARG A 139 -1.72 13.43 17.16
N ASN A 140 -2.14 13.55 18.42
CA ASN A 140 -3.41 14.15 18.82
C ASN A 140 -4.65 13.41 18.26
N GLN A 141 -4.53 12.11 17.99
CA GLN A 141 -5.64 11.26 17.61
C GLN A 141 -5.70 10.08 18.56
N THR A 142 -6.92 9.68 18.94
CA THR A 142 -7.17 8.50 19.76
C THR A 142 -8.12 7.58 19.02
N GLY A 143 -7.80 6.29 19.00
CA GLY A 143 -8.53 5.28 18.25
C GLY A 143 -7.94 4.97 16.88
N TRP A 144 -8.69 4.17 16.13
CA TRP A 144 -8.37 3.78 14.76
C TRP A 144 -8.55 4.92 13.79
N HIS A 145 -7.55 5.13 12.92
CA HIS A 145 -7.63 6.08 11.82
C HIS A 145 -6.65 5.70 10.71
N THR A 146 -6.91 6.24 9.52
CA THR A 146 -6.01 6.10 8.38
C THR A 146 -5.11 7.32 8.26
N VAL A 147 -3.80 7.11 8.34
CA VAL A 147 -2.82 8.18 8.08
C VAL A 147 -2.38 8.11 6.63
N LYS A 148 -2.47 9.23 5.92
CA LYS A 148 -2.09 9.33 4.50
C LYS A 148 -0.77 10.09 4.37
N VAL A 149 0.21 9.49 3.71
CA VAL A 149 1.51 10.09 3.40
C VAL A 149 1.57 10.35 1.89
N PRO A 150 1.29 11.58 1.44
CA PRO A 150 1.39 11.93 0.02
C PRO A 150 2.85 11.94 -0.43
N LEU A 151 3.12 11.46 -1.63
CA LEU A 151 4.48 11.31 -2.17
C LEU A 151 4.82 12.39 -3.18
N GLY A 152 5.90 13.12 -2.91
CA GLY A 152 6.60 13.99 -3.87
C GLY A 152 7.69 13.25 -4.65
N GLY A 153 8.57 14.02 -5.29
CA GLY A 153 9.77 13.50 -5.96
C GLY A 153 9.66 13.31 -7.47
N SER A 154 10.42 12.34 -7.99
CA SER A 154 10.50 12.02 -9.43
C SER A 154 9.24 11.30 -9.93
N ARG A 155 9.02 11.27 -11.25
CA ARG A 155 7.80 10.67 -11.85
C ARG A 155 7.55 9.22 -11.40
N SER A 156 8.57 8.38 -11.42
CA SER A 156 8.57 7.01 -10.89
C SER A 156 9.95 6.76 -10.30
N PHE A 157 10.00 6.10 -9.14
CA PHE A 157 11.24 5.85 -8.42
C PHE A 157 11.13 4.62 -7.53
N ASN A 158 12.28 4.00 -7.26
CA ASN A 158 12.36 2.95 -6.27
C ASN A 158 12.49 3.58 -4.88
N GLY A 159 11.63 3.17 -3.95
CA GLY A 159 11.55 3.74 -2.62
C GLY A 159 11.21 2.72 -1.55
N TYR A 160 11.14 3.21 -0.32
CA TYR A 160 10.71 2.46 0.86
C TYR A 160 10.16 3.45 1.89
N PHE A 161 9.49 2.97 2.92
CA PHE A 161 9.14 3.80 4.07
C PHE A 161 9.79 3.28 5.34
N SER A 162 9.90 4.15 6.33
CA SER A 162 10.30 3.82 7.69
C SER A 162 9.31 4.37 8.71
N LEU A 163 9.06 3.58 9.74
CA LEU A 163 8.22 3.93 10.88
C LEU A 163 9.13 4.20 12.07
N TYR A 164 9.01 5.37 12.67
CA TYR A 164 9.69 5.73 13.91
C TYR A 164 8.66 5.86 15.01
N GLY A 165 8.79 5.10 16.08
CA GLY A 165 7.80 5.05 17.13
C GLY A 165 8.41 4.94 18.51
N SER A 166 7.83 5.62 19.48
CA SER A 166 8.07 5.41 20.91
C SER A 166 6.74 5.51 21.62
N SER A 167 6.36 4.46 22.36
CA SER A 167 5.22 4.49 23.27
C SER A 167 5.71 4.39 24.71
N PHE A 168 5.40 5.42 25.51
CA PHE A 168 5.62 5.43 26.95
C PHE A 168 4.52 4.65 27.68
N GLN A 169 4.70 4.48 28.99
CA GLN A 169 3.82 3.65 29.82
C GLN A 169 2.34 3.95 29.60
N ASP A 170 1.55 2.89 29.44
CA ASP A 170 0.10 2.92 29.19
C ASP A 170 -0.36 3.54 27.86
N SER A 171 0.57 4.00 27.02
CA SER A 171 0.29 4.41 25.64
C SER A 171 0.26 3.22 24.67
N LYS A 172 -0.49 3.34 23.58
CA LYS A 172 -0.50 2.36 22.49
C LYS A 172 -0.29 3.05 21.15
N ILE A 173 0.63 2.50 20.37
CA ILE A 173 0.84 2.83 18.96
C ILE A 173 0.85 1.50 18.22
N LEU A 174 -0.19 1.25 17.43
CA LEU A 174 -0.32 0.02 16.64
C LEU A 174 -0.44 0.39 15.17
N VAL A 175 0.25 -0.36 14.31
CA VAL A 175 0.04 -0.32 12.87
C VAL A 175 -0.51 -1.68 12.46
N ASP A 176 -1.71 -1.66 11.92
CA ASP A 176 -2.46 -2.85 11.50
C ASP A 176 -2.11 -3.27 10.08
N SER A 177 -1.94 -2.29 9.19
CA SER A 177 -1.75 -2.55 7.77
C SER A 177 -1.28 -1.29 7.05
N PHE A 178 -0.75 -1.46 5.84
CA PHE A 178 -0.51 -0.34 4.92
C PHE A 178 -0.90 -0.69 3.49
N ARG A 179 -1.16 0.36 2.71
CA ARG A 179 -1.26 0.28 1.26
C ARG A 179 -0.57 1.45 0.58
N TYR A 180 0.04 1.20 -0.57
CA TYR A 180 0.44 2.22 -1.53
C TYR A 180 -0.59 2.29 -2.65
N ILE A 181 -1.04 3.50 -2.94
CA ILE A 181 -2.00 3.83 -3.99
C ILE A 181 -1.28 4.70 -5.02
N PRO A 182 -1.06 4.20 -6.24
CA PRO A 182 -0.49 4.99 -7.33
C PRO A 182 -1.39 6.16 -7.73
N PRO A 183 -0.83 7.24 -8.32
CA PRO A 183 -1.59 8.40 -8.74
C PRO A 183 -2.65 8.02 -9.78
N GLY A 184 -3.89 8.47 -9.56
CA GLY A 184 -5.01 8.22 -10.48
C GLY A 184 -5.64 6.83 -10.39
N VAL A 185 -5.16 5.97 -9.49
CA VAL A 185 -5.80 4.69 -9.17
C VAL A 185 -6.90 4.92 -8.14
N ASP A 186 -8.06 4.30 -8.36
CA ASP A 186 -9.18 4.35 -7.41
C ASP A 186 -8.84 3.57 -6.13
N GLU A 187 -9.07 4.19 -4.96
CA GLU A 187 -8.76 3.59 -3.66
C GLU A 187 -9.49 2.25 -3.45
N SER A 188 -10.66 2.05 -4.05
CA SER A 188 -11.42 0.81 -3.94
C SER A 188 -10.74 -0.35 -4.67
N SER A 189 -9.79 -0.06 -5.56
CA SER A 189 -9.01 -1.07 -6.28
C SER A 189 -7.79 -1.55 -5.49
N CYS A 190 -7.38 -0.81 -4.46
CA CYS A 190 -6.27 -1.16 -3.56
C CYS A 190 -6.80 -1.66 -2.20
N GLN A 191 -7.51 -2.79 -2.19
CA GLN A 191 -8.02 -3.40 -0.96
C GLN A 191 -6.91 -4.16 -0.22
N ILE A 192 -6.79 -3.93 1.09
CA ILE A 192 -5.87 -4.66 1.96
C ILE A 192 -6.44 -6.05 2.28
N TYR A 193 -7.73 -6.08 2.64
CA TYR A 193 -8.46 -7.30 2.99
C TYR A 193 -9.52 -7.57 1.92
N GLY A 194 -9.43 -8.69 1.21
CA GLY A 194 -10.38 -9.09 0.14
C GLY A 194 -10.93 -10.47 0.36
#